data_AF-A0A537SWV6-F1
#
_entry.id   AF-A0A537SWV6-F1
#
_cell.length_a   1.000
_cell.length_b   1.000
_cell.length_c   1.000
_cell.angle_alpha   90.00
_cell.angle_beta   90.00
_cell.angle_gamma   90.00
#
_symmetry.space_group_name_H-M   'P 1'
#
loop_
_entity.id
_entity.type
_entity.pdbx_description
1 polymer ?
#
loop_
_entity_poly.entity_id
_entity_poly.type
_entity_poly.pdbx_seq_one_letter_code
_entity_poly.pdbx_strand_id
1 'polypeptide(L)' 'ITRSDLLVINKIDLAPHVGASLEKMDTDARRMRGTRPFVMTNLRQSEGLDRIISFIESKGGLRPTAPARALSG' A
#
# COMPACT_ATOMS: atom_id res chain seq x y z
N ILE A 1 12.06 6.72 4.85
CA ILE A 1 11.25 6.95 3.62
C ILE A 1 11.95 6.46 2.36
N THR A 2 13.23 6.75 2.15
CA THR A 2 13.86 6.57 0.82
C THR A 2 14.35 5.15 0.54
N ARG A 3 14.83 4.40 1.54
CA ARG A 3 15.55 3.13 1.30
C ARG A 3 14.70 1.95 0.81
N SER A 4 13.42 1.87 1.18
CA SER A 4 12.57 0.72 0.88
C SER A 4 12.19 0.66 -0.60
N ASP A 5 12.11 -0.55 -1.18
CA ASP A 5 11.63 -0.76 -2.55
C ASP A 5 10.16 -0.37 -2.72
N LEU A 6 9.33 -0.62 -1.69
CA LEU A 6 7.97 -0.12 -1.57
C LEU A 6 7.79 0.59 -0.22
N LEU A 7 7.13 1.74 -0.22
CA LEU A 7 6.62 2.39 0.99
C LEU A 7 5.11 2.19 1.07
N VAL A 8 4.62 1.73 2.22
CA VAL A 8 3.17 1.63 2.48
C VAL A 8 2.80 2.64 3.57
N ILE A 9 1.85 3.52 3.25
CA ILE A 9 1.24 4.48 4.16
C ILE A 9 -0.13 3.92 4.51
N ASN A 10 -0.23 3.24 5.64
CA ASN A 10 -1.45 2.55 6.07
C ASN A 10 -2.26 3.36 7.10
N LYS A 11 -3.53 3.00 7.26
CA LYS A 11 -4.51 3.63 8.14
C LYS A 11 -4.88 5.06 7.73
N ILE A 12 -5.01 5.29 6.43
CA ILE A 12 -5.34 6.62 5.90
C ILE A 12 -6.71 7.12 6.38
N ASP A 13 -7.60 6.21 6.79
CA ASP A 13 -8.88 6.48 7.45
C ASP A 13 -8.74 7.30 8.73
N LEU A 14 -7.61 7.22 9.42
CA LEU A 14 -7.39 7.96 10.66
C LEU A 14 -6.99 9.42 10.43
N ALA A 15 -6.66 9.83 9.20
CA ALA A 15 -6.13 11.16 8.91
C ALA A 15 -7.03 12.31 9.43
N PRO A 16 -8.37 12.28 9.25
CA PRO A 16 -9.26 13.32 9.80
C PRO A 16 -9.27 13.40 11.32
N HIS A 17 -8.96 12.30 12.01
CA HIS A 17 -9.02 12.20 13.47
C HIS A 17 -7.73 12.59 14.18
N VAL A 18 -6.59 12.59 13.46
CA VAL A 18 -5.26 12.88 14.01
C VAL A 18 -4.65 14.17 13.45
N GLY A 19 -5.41 14.93 12.65
CA GLY A 19 -4.94 16.16 12.03
C GLY A 19 -3.86 15.93 10.96
N ALA A 20 -3.84 14.77 10.32
CA ALA A 20 -2.90 14.47 9.24
C ALA A 20 -3.46 14.89 7.87
N SER A 21 -2.57 15.37 6.98
CA SER A 21 -2.93 15.73 5.60
C SER A 21 -2.40 14.68 4.63
N LEU A 22 -3.32 13.93 4.01
CA LEU A 22 -2.97 12.93 3.00
C LEU A 22 -2.31 13.58 1.76
N GLU A 23 -2.75 14.76 1.35
CA GLU A 23 -2.17 15.51 0.24
C GLU A 23 -0.67 15.85 0.48
N LYS A 24 -0.33 16.33 1.69
CA LYS A 24 1.06 16.60 2.04
C LYS A 24 1.89 15.32 2.03
N MET A 25 1.35 14.23 2.59
CA MET A 25 2.03 12.94 2.59
C MET A 25 2.29 12.41 1.17
N ASP A 26 1.36 12.60 0.22
CA ASP A 26 1.53 12.20 -1.19
C ASP A 26 2.64 13.02 -1.85
N THR A 27 2.59 14.34 -1.67
CA THR A 27 3.60 15.26 -2.20
C THR A 27 5.01 14.94 -1.68
N ASP A 28 5.13 14.74 -0.37
CA ASP A 28 6.40 14.41 0.27
C ASP A 28 6.91 13.03 -0.15
N ALA A 29 6.02 12.04 -0.25
CA ALA A 29 6.39 10.70 -0.72
C ALA A 29 6.93 10.75 -2.15
N ARG A 30 6.26 11.46 -3.08
CA ARG A 30 6.74 11.64 -4.45
C ARG A 30 8.10 12.34 -4.49
N ARG A 31 8.24 13.44 -3.76
CA ARG A 31 9.50 14.22 -3.71
C ARG A 31 10.65 13.39 -3.18
N MET A 32 10.47 12.69 -2.06
CA MET A 32 11.55 11.94 -1.41
C MET A 32 11.88 10.63 -2.12
N ARG A 33 10.91 10.00 -2.79
CA ARG A 33 11.09 8.67 -3.39
C ARG A 33 11.39 8.70 -4.89
N GLY A 34 11.19 9.84 -5.56
CA GLY A 34 11.35 9.94 -7.00
C GLY A 34 10.44 8.94 -7.70
N THR A 35 11.03 8.00 -8.44
CA THR A 35 10.30 6.94 -9.15
C THR A 35 9.96 5.71 -8.30
N ARG A 36 10.47 5.62 -7.06
CA ARG A 36 10.23 4.43 -6.22
C ARG A 36 8.79 4.43 -5.72
N PRO A 37 8.06 3.30 -5.85
CA PRO A 37 6.63 3.26 -5.61
C PRO A 37 6.29 3.47 -4.13
N PHE A 38 5.10 4.01 -3.89
CA PHE A 38 4.43 3.98 -2.60
C PHE A 38 2.93 3.76 -2.78
N VAL A 39 2.27 3.29 -1.72
CA VAL A 39 0.83 3.05 -1.68
C VAL A 39 0.25 3.67 -0.42
N MET A 40 -0.78 4.50 -0.59
CA MET A 40 -1.69 4.90 0.49
C MET A 40 -2.80 3.85 0.59
N THR A 41 -3.09 3.39 1.79
CA THR A 41 -3.98 2.24 2.01
C THR A 41 -4.77 2.33 3.30
N ASN A 42 -5.99 1.78 3.26
CA ASN A 42 -6.73 1.33 4.42
C ASN A 42 -6.94 -0.18 4.31
N LEU A 43 -6.06 -0.95 4.95
CA LEU A 43 -6.13 -2.42 4.89
C LEU A 43 -7.40 -3.01 5.52
N ARG A 44 -8.09 -2.28 6.42
CA ARG A 44 -9.38 -2.75 6.96
C ARG A 44 -10.49 -2.73 5.93
N GLN A 45 -10.41 -1.83 4.94
CA GLN A 45 -11.36 -1.71 3.85
C GLN A 45 -10.79 -2.30 2.54
N SER A 46 -9.65 -3.00 2.62
CA SER A 46 -8.91 -3.54 1.48
C SER A 46 -8.49 -2.49 0.43
N GLU A 47 -8.53 -1.19 0.77
CA GLU A 47 -8.17 -0.11 -0.14
C GLU A 47 -6.66 -0.14 -0.42
N GLY A 48 -6.25 -0.29 -1.68
CA GLY A 48 -4.85 -0.35 -2.09
C GLY A 48 -4.13 -1.67 -1.76
N LEU A 49 -4.85 -2.67 -1.24
CA LEU A 49 -4.32 -4.00 -0.95
C LEU A 49 -3.85 -4.72 -2.23
N ASP A 50 -4.64 -4.61 -3.29
CA ASP A 50 -4.33 -5.12 -4.63
C ASP A 50 -2.96 -4.66 -5.12
N ARG A 51 -2.65 -3.37 -4.99
CA ARG A 51 -1.37 -2.78 -5.40
C ARG A 51 -0.19 -3.33 -4.60
N ILE A 52 -0.40 -3.62 -3.32
CA ILE A 52 0.63 -4.22 -2.45
C ILE A 52 0.87 -5.68 -2.86
N ILE A 53 -0.20 -6.45 -3.08
CA ILE A 53 -0.11 -7.84 -3.56
C ILE A 53 0.65 -7.90 -4.88
N SER A 54 0.23 -7.11 -5.87
CA SER A 54 0.88 -7.09 -7.20
C SER A 54 2.36 -6.68 -7.12
N PHE A 55 2.73 -5.76 -6.22
CA PHE A 55 4.14 -5.43 -6.01
C PHE A 55 4.93 -6.63 -5.47
N ILE A 56 4.40 -7.33 -4.47
CA ILE A 56 5.04 -8.49 -3.86
C ILE A 56 5.17 -9.63 -4.87
N GLU A 57 4.12 -9.91 -5.66
CA GLU A 57 4.15 -10.92 -6.71
C GLU A 57 5.21 -10.61 -7.76
N SER A 58 5.22 -9.37 -8.28
CA SER A 58 6.16 -8.93 -9.30
C SER A 58 7.60 -8.91 -8.81
N LYS A 59 7.87 -8.35 -7.63
CA LYS A 59 9.24 -8.22 -7.10
C LYS A 59 9.76 -9.49 -6.43
N GLY A 60 8.88 -10.29 -5.84
CA GLY A 60 9.22 -11.56 -5.20
C GLY A 60 9.26 -12.74 -6.17
N GLY A 61 8.87 -12.57 -7.44
CA GLY A 61 8.79 -13.67 -8.41
C GLY A 61 7.72 -14.70 -8.05
N LEU A 62 6.69 -14.29 -7.29
CA LEU A 62 5.61 -15.17 -6.85
C LEU A 62 4.54 -15.25 -7.94
N ARG A 63 3.93 -16.43 -8.09
CA ARG A 63 2.73 -16.59 -8.91
C ARG A 63 1.52 -16.48 -8.01
N PRO A 64 0.41 -15.87 -8.48
CA PRO A 64 -0.84 -15.90 -7.73
C PRO A 64 -1.19 -17.36 -7.41
N THR A 65 -1.30 -17.68 -6.13
CA THR A 65 -1.91 -18.95 -5.74
C THR A 65 -3.37 -18.91 -6.19
N ALA A 66 -3.85 -20.02 -6.75
CA ALA A 66 -5.28 -20.18 -7.03
C ALA A 66 -6.07 -19.76 -5.79
N PRO A 67 -7.21 -19.05 -5.94
CA PRO A 67 -7.93 -18.50 -4.80
C PRO A 67 -8.14 -19.60 -3.78
N ALA A 68 -7.75 -19.34 -2.53
CA ALA A 68 -8.01 -20.25 -1.42
C ALA A 68 -9.50 -20.55 -1.46
N ARG A 69 -9.83 -21.79 -1.83
CA ARG A 69 -11.19 -22.29 -1.94
C ARG A 69 -11.93 -21.79 -0.71
N ALA A 70 -12.93 -20.93 -0.93
CA ALA A 70 -13.72 -20.36 0.15
C ALA A 70 -14.10 -21.51 1.07
N LEU A 71 -13.64 -21.46 2.31
CA LEU A 71 -14.05 -22.41 3.33
C LEU A 71 -15.53 -22.14 3.52
N SER A 72 -16.35 -22.93 2.82
CA SER A 72 -17.78 -23.02 3.02
C SER A 72 -18.01 -23.37 4.48
N GLY A 73 -18.48 -22.39 5.24
CA GLY A 73 -18.97 -22.48 6.61
C GLY A 73 -20.19 -21.60 6.72
#